data_AF-A0A961XJX0-F1
#
_entry.id   AF-A0A961XJX0-F1
#
_cell.length_a   1.000
_cell.length_b   1.000
_cell.length_c   1.000
_cell.angle_alpha   90.00
_cell.angle_beta   90.00
_cell.angle_gamma   90.00
#
_symmetry.space_group_name_H-M   'P 1'
#
loop_
_entity.id
_entity.type
_entity.pdbx_description
1 polymer ?
#
loop_
_entity_poly.entity_id
_entity_poly.type
_entity_poly.pdbx_seq_one_letter_code
_entity_poly.pdbx_strand_id
1 'polypeptide(L)'
;MALTMLFLSLVVFMFVNLEPNLRKLAIFQTEMRATDADLENWLQRNGYRDNFFLRYGRWIGVVPKQPVIDRETGEAVPRFRFCDEPSVPTYSGVLQGDFGCSTAFRTTVGDRLPAALKATGLLMFWVMLVMVPVSLLVGVLAGMREGTRLDRTLSVGSIATTATPEYVSGILFTAIFASWLGWLNGSAATALTRGISFWNFTLPVMTMAIYGIGYIARMT
;
A
#
# COMPACT_ATOMS: atom_id res chain seq x y z
N MET A 1 1.71 20.14 8.84
CA MET A 1 1.79 18.66 8.82
C MET A 1 0.50 17.98 9.27
N ALA A 2 -0.04 18.24 10.47
CA ALA A 2 -1.31 17.62 10.89
C ALA A 2 -2.51 18.01 9.99
N LEU A 3 -2.64 19.30 9.65
CA LEU A 3 -3.69 19.79 8.76
C LEU A 3 -3.61 19.15 7.35
N THR A 4 -2.40 19.00 6.82
CA THR A 4 -2.18 18.37 5.50
C THR A 4 -2.52 16.89 5.54
N MET A 5 -2.18 16.18 6.62
CA MET A 5 -2.57 14.77 6.80
C MET A 5 -4.09 14.61 6.89
N LEU A 6 -4.77 15.46 7.66
CA LEU A 6 -6.23 15.44 7.78
C LEU A 6 -6.93 15.73 6.44
N PHE A 7 -6.41 16.70 5.68
CA PHE A 7 -6.94 17.00 4.36
C PHE A 7 -6.74 15.82 3.39
N LEU A 8 -5.54 15.25 3.37
CA LEU A 8 -5.24 14.07 2.53
C LEU A 8 -6.10 12.87 2.90
N SER A 9 -6.29 12.58 4.21
CA SER A 9 -7.15 11.48 4.63
C SER A 9 -8.60 11.70 4.23
N LEU A 10 -9.09 12.95 4.26
CA LEU A 10 -10.43 13.29 3.78
C LEU A 10 -10.57 13.06 2.27
N VAL A 11 -9.57 13.50 1.49
CA VAL A 11 -9.55 13.30 0.03
C VAL A 11 -9.50 11.81 -0.33
N VAL A 12 -8.62 11.03 0.33
CA VAL A 12 -8.53 9.58 0.13
C VAL A 12 -9.83 8.89 0.53
N PHE A 13 -10.40 9.27 1.67
CA PHE A 13 -11.69 8.74 2.11
C PHE A 13 -12.80 9.03 1.11
N MET A 14 -12.83 10.24 0.53
CA MET A 14 -13.76 10.59 -0.55
C MET A 14 -13.60 9.66 -1.76
N PHE A 15 -12.38 9.47 -2.27
CA PHE A 15 -12.12 8.61 -3.43
C PHE A 15 -12.51 7.15 -3.17
N VAL A 16 -12.19 6.60 -2.00
CA VAL A 16 -12.54 5.22 -1.63
C VAL A 16 -14.05 5.04 -1.51
N ASN A 17 -14.77 6.07 -1.06
CA ASN A 17 -16.22 6.04 -0.84
C ASN A 17 -17.04 6.59 -2.02
N LEU A 18 -16.45 6.71 -3.21
CA LEU A 18 -17.20 7.03 -4.44
C LEU A 18 -18.17 5.91 -4.81
N GLU A 19 -19.26 6.29 -5.49
CA GLU A 19 -20.34 5.38 -5.92
C GLU A 19 -19.85 4.09 -6.61
N PRO A 20 -18.90 4.15 -7.58
CA PRO A 20 -18.44 2.93 -8.25
C PRO A 20 -17.74 1.94 -7.30
N ASN A 21 -17.07 2.44 -6.26
CA ASN A 21 -16.37 1.61 -5.28
C ASN A 21 -17.35 0.99 -4.27
N LEU A 22 -18.34 1.77 -3.83
CA LEU A 22 -19.40 1.27 -2.95
C LEU A 22 -20.26 0.21 -3.64
N ARG A 23 -20.61 0.41 -4.92
CA ARG A 23 -21.35 -0.60 -5.69
C ARG A 23 -20.56 -1.89 -5.87
N LYS A 24 -19.26 -1.81 -6.18
CA LYS A 24 -18.37 -2.98 -6.23
C LYS A 24 -18.37 -3.71 -4.89
N LEU A 25 -18.22 -2.97 -3.79
CA LEU A 25 -18.26 -3.55 -2.45
C LEU A 25 -19.57 -4.29 -2.19
N ALA A 26 -20.72 -3.68 -2.48
CA ALA A 26 -22.02 -4.31 -2.29
C ALA A 26 -22.12 -5.61 -3.09
N ILE A 27 -21.78 -5.60 -4.39
CA ILE A 27 -21.80 -6.79 -5.25
C ILE A 27 -20.91 -7.92 -4.69
N PHE A 28 -19.75 -7.59 -4.15
CA PHE A 28 -18.86 -8.58 -3.53
C PHE A 28 -19.45 -9.22 -2.26
N GLN A 29 -20.41 -8.55 -1.60
CA GLN A 29 -21.03 -9.02 -0.37
C GLN A 29 -22.43 -9.64 -0.58
N THR A 30 -23.21 -9.17 -1.55
CA THR A 30 -24.63 -9.52 -1.73
C THR A 30 -24.91 -10.60 -2.78
N GLU A 31 -23.96 -11.52 -3.00
CA GLU A 31 -23.99 -12.48 -4.10
C GLU A 31 -23.96 -11.82 -5.50
N MET A 32 -23.32 -12.46 -6.48
CA MET A 32 -23.10 -11.84 -7.81
C MET A 32 -24.39 -11.64 -8.64
N ARG A 33 -25.57 -12.02 -8.12
CA ARG A 33 -26.87 -11.94 -8.82
C ARG A 33 -27.87 -10.95 -8.18
N ALA A 34 -27.44 -10.14 -7.21
CA ALA A 34 -28.30 -9.13 -6.59
C ALA A 34 -28.80 -8.09 -7.60
N THR A 35 -30.06 -7.67 -7.43
CA THR A 35 -30.62 -6.55 -8.22
C THR A 35 -30.08 -5.21 -7.71
N ASP A 36 -30.17 -4.15 -8.52
CA ASP A 36 -29.73 -2.81 -8.09
C ASP A 36 -30.47 -2.30 -6.84
N ALA A 37 -31.73 -2.71 -6.66
CA ALA A 37 -32.50 -2.41 -5.45
C ALA A 37 -31.93 -3.12 -4.21
N ASP A 38 -31.47 -4.37 -4.36
CA ASP A 38 -30.85 -5.13 -3.27
C ASP A 38 -29.50 -4.52 -2.88
N LEU A 39 -28.71 -4.07 -3.86
CA LEU A 39 -27.44 -3.37 -3.63
C LEU A 39 -27.66 -2.06 -2.86
N GLU A 40 -28.66 -1.27 -3.27
CA GLU A 40 -29.00 0.00 -2.62
C GLU A 40 -29.47 -0.22 -1.17
N ASN A 41 -30.36 -1.20 -0.97
CA ASN A 41 -30.83 -1.58 0.35
C ASN A 41 -29.68 -2.03 1.26
N TRP A 42 -28.72 -2.79 0.72
CA TRP A 42 -27.53 -3.19 1.47
C TRP A 42 -26.64 -1.99 1.84
N LEU A 43 -26.40 -1.06 0.91
CA LEU A 43 -25.61 0.15 1.17
C LEU A 43 -26.27 1.04 2.23
N GLN A 44 -27.59 1.20 2.15
CA GLN A 44 -28.35 1.97 3.13
C GLN A 44 -28.35 1.29 4.50
N ARG A 45 -28.61 -0.02 4.57
CA ARG A 45 -28.60 -0.80 5.83
C ARG A 45 -27.26 -0.72 6.55
N ASN A 46 -26.15 -0.72 5.80
CA ASN A 46 -24.80 -0.67 6.38
C ASN A 46 -24.27 0.77 6.59
N GLY A 47 -25.12 1.81 6.45
CA GLY A 47 -24.75 3.20 6.72
C GLY A 47 -23.78 3.83 5.71
N TYR A 48 -23.65 3.24 4.51
CA TYR A 48 -22.89 3.86 3.41
C TYR A 48 -23.64 5.02 2.75
N ARG A 49 -24.94 5.18 3.03
CA ARG A 49 -25.76 6.32 2.59
C ARG A 49 -25.87 7.43 3.63
N ASP A 50 -25.25 7.27 4.79
CA ASP A 50 -25.19 8.33 5.81
C ASP A 50 -24.40 9.55 5.31
N ASN A 51 -24.62 10.69 5.95
CA ASN A 51 -23.87 11.91 5.68
C ASN A 51 -22.36 11.62 5.68
N PHE A 52 -21.69 12.08 4.61
CA PHE A 52 -20.26 11.91 4.40
C PHE A 52 -19.43 12.26 5.64
N PHE A 53 -19.71 13.40 6.29
CA PHE A 53 -18.94 13.86 7.45
C PHE A 53 -19.14 12.96 8.67
N LEU A 54 -20.33 12.38 8.85
CA LEU A 54 -20.58 11.41 9.92
C LEU A 54 -19.81 10.11 9.66
N ARG A 55 -19.78 9.64 8.41
CA ARG A 55 -19.01 8.45 8.02
C ARG A 55 -17.52 8.64 8.25
N TYR A 56 -16.99 9.79 7.84
CA TYR A 56 -15.59 10.15 8.07
C TYR A 56 -15.26 10.28 9.56
N GLY A 57 -16.15 10.94 10.32
CA GLY A 57 -15.99 11.09 11.77
C GLY A 57 -15.99 9.76 12.52
N ARG A 58 -16.85 8.81 12.11
CA ARG A 58 -16.85 7.44 12.65
C ARG A 58 -15.59 6.67 12.27
N TRP A 59 -15.10 6.82 11.04
CA TRP A 59 -13.89 6.15 10.56
C TRP A 59 -12.63 6.63 11.30
N ILE A 60 -12.47 7.95 11.47
CA ILE A 60 -11.38 8.50 12.30
C ILE A 60 -11.54 8.13 13.78
N GLY A 61 -12.79 8.06 14.26
CA GLY A 61 -13.10 7.77 15.65
C GLY A 61 -13.41 8.99 16.51
N VAL A 62 -13.81 10.12 15.90
CA VAL A 62 -14.31 11.31 16.61
C VAL A 62 -15.83 11.27 16.84
N VAL A 63 -16.53 10.37 16.14
CA VAL A 63 -17.98 10.10 16.31
C VAL A 63 -18.14 8.64 16.71
N PRO A 64 -19.03 8.29 17.67
CA PRO A 64 -19.24 6.91 18.06
C PRO A 64 -19.75 6.08 16.88
N LYS A 65 -19.14 4.90 16.68
CA LYS A 65 -19.55 3.94 15.67
C LYS A 65 -20.85 3.27 16.14
N GLN A 66 -21.89 3.35 15.33
CA GLN A 66 -23.17 2.73 15.63
C GLN A 66 -23.19 1.28 15.12
N PRO A 67 -23.72 0.33 15.91
CA PRO A 67 -23.92 -1.04 15.47
C PRO A 67 -24.94 -1.07 14.31
N VAL A 68 -24.75 -2.00 13.38
CA VAL A 68 -25.80 -2.33 12.41
C VAL A 68 -26.80 -3.24 13.10
N ILE A 69 -28.07 -2.84 13.11
CA ILE A 69 -29.14 -3.59 13.77
C ILE A 69 -29.90 -4.39 12.71
N ASP A 70 -30.16 -5.67 12.97
CA ASP A 70 -31.07 -6.44 12.13
C ASP A 70 -32.52 -6.01 12.36
N ARG A 71 -33.28 -5.87 11.26
CA ARG A 71 -34.68 -5.47 11.32
C ARG A 71 -35.58 -6.57 11.88
N GLU A 72 -35.17 -7.83 11.75
CA GLU A 72 -35.98 -8.98 12.17
C GLU A 72 -35.74 -9.37 13.63
N THR A 73 -34.49 -9.38 14.08
CA THR A 73 -34.13 -9.80 15.44
C THR A 73 -33.93 -8.63 16.40
N GLY A 74 -33.71 -7.41 15.90
CA GLY A 74 -33.36 -6.24 16.72
C GLY A 74 -31.96 -6.31 17.34
N GLU A 75 -31.17 -7.33 17.00
CA GLU A 75 -29.83 -7.53 17.53
C GLU A 75 -28.77 -6.83 16.68
N ALA A 76 -27.65 -6.46 17.32
CA ALA A 76 -26.50 -5.91 16.61
C ALA A 76 -25.78 -7.02 15.83
N VAL A 77 -25.68 -6.85 14.51
CA VAL A 77 -25.00 -7.77 13.60
C VAL A 77 -23.80 -7.05 12.99
N PRO A 78 -22.60 -7.67 12.96
CA PRO A 78 -21.44 -7.05 12.33
C PRO A 78 -21.67 -6.91 10.82
N ARG A 79 -21.24 -5.78 10.23
CA ARG A 79 -21.29 -5.53 8.78
C ARG A 79 -20.61 -6.61 7.97
N PHE A 80 -19.55 -7.20 8.53
CA PHE A 80 -18.79 -8.28 7.92
C PHE A 80 -18.54 -9.38 8.95
N ARG A 81 -18.77 -10.63 8.55
CA ARG A 81 -18.63 -11.79 9.45
C ARG A 81 -17.21 -12.00 10.02
N PHE A 82 -16.20 -11.46 9.34
CA PHE A 82 -14.78 -11.56 9.72
C PHE A 82 -14.29 -10.33 10.50
N CYS A 83 -15.21 -9.56 11.05
CA CYS A 83 -14.93 -8.31 11.75
C CYS A 83 -15.66 -8.25 13.08
N ASP A 84 -14.92 -7.88 14.11
CA ASP A 84 -15.48 -7.58 15.42
C ASP A 84 -15.97 -6.14 15.43
N GLU A 85 -17.25 -5.94 15.13
CA GLU A 85 -17.88 -4.63 15.27
C GLU A 85 -18.54 -4.48 16.64
N PRO A 86 -18.49 -3.28 17.24
CA PRO A 86 -19.06 -3.06 18.56
C PRO A 86 -20.58 -3.23 18.52
N SER A 87 -21.13 -4.00 19.47
CA SER A 87 -22.57 -4.20 19.62
C SER A 87 -23.28 -3.01 20.26
N VAL A 88 -22.53 -2.11 20.90
CA VAL A 88 -23.00 -0.88 21.53
C VAL A 88 -22.29 0.33 20.93
N PRO A 89 -22.92 1.52 20.90
CA PRO A 89 -22.29 2.74 20.40
C PRO A 89 -21.00 3.05 21.17
N THR A 90 -19.85 2.90 20.49
CA THR A 90 -18.52 3.05 21.09
C THR A 90 -17.62 3.87 20.17
N TYR A 91 -16.69 4.62 20.75
CA TYR A 91 -15.61 5.25 19.99
C TYR A 91 -14.59 4.19 19.57
N SER A 92 -14.71 3.73 18.32
CA SER A 92 -13.84 2.74 17.70
C SER A 92 -13.53 3.18 16.27
N GLY A 93 -12.38 3.81 16.08
CA GLY A 93 -11.87 4.25 14.80
C GLY A 93 -10.34 4.33 14.80
N VAL A 94 -9.78 4.94 13.75
CA VAL A 94 -8.32 4.98 13.51
C VAL A 94 -7.55 5.55 14.71
N LEU A 95 -8.09 6.58 15.38
CA LEU A 95 -7.42 7.19 16.54
C LEU A 95 -7.40 6.28 17.77
N GLN A 96 -8.31 5.31 17.87
CA GLN A 96 -8.35 4.30 18.93
C GLN A 96 -7.60 3.02 18.55
N GLY A 97 -7.00 2.97 17.36
CA GLY A 97 -6.29 1.79 16.84
C GLY A 97 -7.18 0.79 16.08
N ASP A 98 -8.46 1.11 15.89
CA ASP A 98 -9.35 0.33 15.03
C ASP A 98 -9.24 0.83 13.58
N PHE A 99 -8.45 0.11 12.79
CA PHE A 99 -8.28 0.40 11.35
C PHE A 99 -9.40 -0.20 10.48
N GLY A 100 -10.38 -0.85 11.09
CA GLY A 100 -11.46 -1.55 10.42
C GLY A 100 -11.00 -2.83 9.72
N CYS A 101 -11.66 -3.15 8.62
CA CYS A 101 -11.57 -4.46 8.00
C CYS A 101 -11.23 -4.44 6.52
N SER A 102 -10.49 -5.47 6.10
CA SER A 102 -10.20 -5.72 4.70
C SER A 102 -11.23 -6.66 4.10
N THR A 103 -12.02 -6.15 3.16
CA THR A 103 -13.00 -6.95 2.40
C THR A 103 -12.32 -7.84 1.35
N ALA A 104 -11.13 -7.45 0.88
CA ALA A 104 -10.31 -8.23 -0.03
C ALA A 104 -9.67 -9.44 0.65
N PHE A 105 -9.13 -9.27 1.86
CA PHE A 105 -8.44 -10.34 2.60
C PHE A 105 -9.32 -11.06 3.63
N ARG A 106 -10.57 -10.60 3.84
CA ARG A 106 -11.54 -11.14 4.80
C ARG A 106 -10.99 -11.29 6.23
N THR A 107 -10.34 -10.24 6.72
CA THR A 107 -9.74 -10.16 8.06
C THR A 107 -9.63 -8.69 8.49
N THR A 108 -9.27 -8.44 9.75
CA THR A 108 -9.05 -7.08 10.23
C THR A 108 -7.79 -6.46 9.60
N VAL A 109 -7.79 -5.15 9.41
CA VAL A 109 -6.59 -4.45 8.91
C VAL A 109 -5.47 -4.53 9.95
N GLY A 110 -5.82 -4.49 11.24
CA GLY A 110 -4.88 -4.63 12.36
C GLY A 110 -4.07 -5.93 12.31
N ASP A 111 -4.66 -7.04 11.89
CA ASP A 111 -3.95 -8.33 11.80
C ASP A 111 -2.97 -8.39 10.62
N ARG A 112 -3.26 -7.65 9.54
CA ARG A 112 -2.44 -7.66 8.32
C ARG A 112 -1.33 -6.62 8.33
N LEU A 113 -1.56 -5.49 8.99
CA LEU A 113 -0.68 -4.34 8.96
C LEU A 113 0.75 -4.67 9.46
N PRO A 114 0.96 -5.38 10.59
CA PRO A 114 2.30 -5.69 11.08
C PRO A 114 3.11 -6.55 10.11
N ALA A 115 2.49 -7.56 9.50
CA ALA A 115 3.16 -8.44 8.54
C ALA A 115 3.58 -7.66 7.28
N ALA A 116 2.72 -6.78 6.78
CA ALA A 116 3.02 -5.92 5.64
C ALA A 116 4.12 -4.90 5.97
N LEU A 117 4.07 -4.25 7.13
CA LEU A 117 5.10 -3.31 7.58
C LEU A 117 6.47 -4.00 7.73
N LYS A 118 6.49 -5.22 8.28
CA LYS A 118 7.71 -6.03 8.40
C LYS A 118 8.29 -6.36 7.02
N ALA A 119 7.45 -6.73 6.05
CA ALA A 119 7.86 -6.98 4.68
C ALA A 119 8.52 -5.76 4.03
N THR A 120 7.85 -4.61 4.09
CA THR A 120 8.33 -3.35 3.52
C THR A 120 9.61 -2.88 4.20
N GLY A 121 9.66 -2.93 5.54
CA GLY A 121 10.83 -2.51 6.30
C GLY A 121 12.06 -3.36 5.99
N LEU A 122 11.88 -4.67 5.88
CA LEU A 122 12.96 -5.60 5.51
C LEU A 122 13.45 -5.38 4.07
N LEU A 123 12.53 -5.15 3.12
CA LEU A 123 12.89 -4.80 1.76
C LEU A 123 13.69 -3.49 1.70
N MET A 124 13.18 -2.44 2.35
CA MET A 124 13.83 -1.14 2.37
C MET A 124 15.18 -1.17 3.07
N PHE A 125 15.34 -1.98 4.12
CA PHE A 125 16.64 -2.18 4.76
C PHE A 125 17.71 -2.65 3.77
N TRP A 126 17.42 -3.70 2.98
CA TRP A 126 18.36 -4.20 1.98
C TRP A 126 18.56 -3.24 0.81
N VAL A 127 17.51 -2.52 0.39
CA VAL A 127 17.63 -1.46 -0.62
C VAL A 127 18.59 -0.39 -0.13
N MET A 128 18.42 0.16 1.07
CA MET A 128 19.28 1.20 1.61
C MET A 128 20.72 0.71 1.81
N LEU A 129 20.89 -0.53 2.28
CA LEU A 129 22.21 -1.14 2.49
C LEU A 129 23.04 -1.23 1.21
N VAL A 130 22.41 -1.39 0.04
CA VAL A 130 23.09 -1.38 -1.27
C VAL A 130 23.15 0.02 -1.85
N MET A 131 22.03 0.72 -1.84
CA MET A 131 21.86 2.03 -2.49
C MET A 131 22.76 3.10 -1.88
N VAL A 132 22.84 3.20 -0.56
CA VAL A 132 23.59 4.28 0.11
C VAL A 132 25.10 4.15 -0.13
N PRO A 133 25.75 2.99 0.11
CA PRO A 133 27.18 2.87 -0.15
C PRO A 133 27.53 3.05 -1.63
N VAL A 134 26.73 2.47 -2.54
CA VAL A 134 27.02 2.55 -3.98
C VAL A 134 26.85 3.98 -4.51
N SER A 135 25.78 4.68 -4.11
CA SER A 135 25.57 6.08 -4.51
C SER A 135 26.68 6.99 -4.00
N LEU A 136 27.08 6.86 -2.74
CA LEU A 136 28.19 7.62 -2.17
C LEU A 136 29.50 7.34 -2.91
N LEU A 137 29.81 6.07 -3.19
CA LEU A 137 31.02 5.72 -3.94
C LEU A 137 31.01 6.33 -5.34
N VAL A 138 29.89 6.23 -6.06
CA VAL A 138 29.76 6.81 -7.41
C VAL A 138 29.89 8.33 -7.38
N GLY A 139 29.19 9.01 -6.48
CA GLY A 139 29.23 10.47 -6.34
C GLY A 139 30.61 10.99 -5.97
N VAL A 140 31.23 10.41 -4.94
CA VAL A 140 32.59 10.78 -4.51
C VAL A 140 33.61 10.54 -5.62
N LEU A 141 33.55 9.41 -6.33
CA LEU A 141 34.50 9.12 -7.42
C LEU A 141 34.33 10.09 -8.61
N ALA A 142 33.09 10.46 -8.94
CA ALA A 142 32.82 11.46 -9.97
C ALA A 142 33.34 12.85 -9.53
N GLY A 143 33.03 13.28 -8.30
CA GLY A 143 33.45 14.57 -7.76
C GLY A 143 34.97 14.70 -7.59
N MET A 144 35.66 13.65 -7.16
CA MET A 144 37.13 13.66 -7.02
C MET A 144 37.88 13.76 -8.36
N ARG A 145 37.22 13.43 -9.47
CA ARG A 145 37.82 13.41 -10.81
C ARG A 145 37.00 14.24 -11.80
N GLU A 146 36.59 15.42 -11.37
CA GLU A 146 35.78 16.35 -12.15
C GLU A 146 36.35 16.58 -13.56
N GLY A 147 35.45 16.57 -14.56
CA GLY A 147 35.79 16.83 -15.96
C GLY A 147 36.52 15.69 -16.68
N THR A 148 36.91 14.63 -15.96
CA THR A 148 37.54 13.45 -16.55
C THR A 148 36.54 12.55 -17.28
N ARG A 149 37.06 11.57 -18.03
CA ARG A 149 36.21 10.53 -18.63
C ARG A 149 35.42 9.76 -17.58
N LEU A 150 35.99 9.53 -16.40
CA LEU A 150 35.34 8.78 -15.31
C LEU A 150 34.10 9.53 -14.81
N ASP A 151 34.26 10.81 -14.47
CA ASP A 151 33.14 11.68 -14.09
C ASP A 151 32.06 11.65 -15.18
N ARG A 152 32.41 11.94 -16.43
CA ARG A 152 31.43 11.95 -17.54
C ARG A 152 30.69 10.62 -17.67
N THR A 153 31.38 9.48 -17.55
CA THR A 153 30.73 8.15 -17.64
C THR A 153 29.80 7.86 -16.46
N LEU A 154 30.22 8.18 -15.23
CA LEU A 154 29.42 7.97 -14.03
C LEU A 154 28.21 8.91 -13.98
N SER A 155 28.40 10.16 -14.39
CA SER A 155 27.37 11.17 -14.49
C SER A 155 26.32 10.81 -15.55
N VAL A 156 26.73 10.39 -16.75
CA VAL A 156 25.80 9.90 -17.79
C VAL A 156 25.03 8.67 -17.31
N GLY A 157 25.72 7.71 -16.67
CA GLY A 157 25.07 6.53 -16.10
C GLY A 157 24.02 6.90 -15.04
N SER A 158 24.36 7.81 -14.13
CA SER A 158 23.46 8.29 -13.06
C SER A 158 22.25 9.04 -13.62
N ILE A 159 22.44 9.84 -14.68
CA ILE A 159 21.34 10.51 -15.37
C ILE A 159 20.43 9.47 -16.03
N ALA A 160 21.00 8.47 -16.70
CA ALA A 160 20.23 7.43 -17.37
C ALA A 160 19.35 6.66 -16.38
N THR A 161 19.90 6.25 -15.22
CA THR A 161 19.13 5.51 -14.22
C THR A 161 18.08 6.38 -13.51
N THR A 162 18.35 7.68 -13.33
CA THR A 162 17.36 8.62 -12.77
C THR A 162 16.22 8.91 -13.76
N ALA A 163 16.53 8.92 -15.06
CA ALA A 163 15.55 9.19 -16.11
C ALA A 163 14.64 7.99 -16.40
N THR A 164 15.09 6.76 -16.13
CA THR A 164 14.26 5.56 -16.29
C THR A 164 13.23 5.46 -15.16
N PRO A 165 11.91 5.39 -15.47
CA PRO A 165 10.89 5.20 -14.45
C PRO A 165 11.07 3.85 -13.74
N GLU A 166 10.92 3.83 -12.41
CA GLU A 166 11.11 2.63 -11.58
C GLU A 166 10.25 1.44 -12.06
N TYR A 167 8.98 1.69 -12.41
CA TYR A 167 8.07 0.67 -12.93
C TYR A 167 8.59 0.04 -14.23
N VAL A 168 9.19 0.83 -15.14
CA VAL A 168 9.74 0.34 -16.41
C VAL A 168 10.96 -0.54 -16.13
N SER A 169 11.86 -0.10 -15.26
CA SER A 169 13.03 -0.87 -14.84
C SER A 169 12.63 -2.20 -14.21
N GLY A 170 11.59 -2.21 -13.37
CA GLY A 170 11.06 -3.42 -12.73
C GLY A 170 10.51 -4.43 -13.75
N ILE A 171 9.76 -3.96 -14.75
CA ILE A 171 9.26 -4.84 -15.83
C ILE A 171 10.43 -5.41 -16.62
N LEU A 172 11.39 -4.58 -17.05
CA LEU A 172 12.54 -5.02 -17.84
C LEU A 172 13.38 -6.05 -17.09
N PHE A 173 13.71 -5.79 -15.81
CA PHE A 173 14.47 -6.74 -15.00
C PHE A 173 13.71 -8.05 -14.79
N THR A 174 12.40 -8.00 -14.58
CA THR A 174 11.58 -9.21 -14.46
C THR A 174 11.57 -10.01 -15.76
N ALA A 175 11.36 -9.35 -16.90
CA ALA A 175 11.35 -10.01 -18.21
C ALA A 175 12.71 -10.66 -18.53
N ILE A 176 13.81 -9.97 -18.25
CA ILE A 176 15.16 -10.45 -18.53
C ILE A 176 15.57 -11.52 -17.51
N PHE A 177 15.69 -11.17 -16.24
CA PHE A 177 16.31 -12.04 -15.24
C PHE A 177 15.41 -13.14 -14.70
N ALA A 178 14.08 -12.94 -14.69
CA ALA A 178 13.16 -13.96 -14.22
C ALA A 178 12.56 -14.78 -15.37
N SER A 179 12.05 -14.14 -16.42
CA SER A 179 11.36 -14.86 -17.49
C SER A 179 12.29 -15.44 -18.55
N TRP A 180 13.29 -14.69 -19.01
CA TRP A 180 14.14 -15.14 -20.12
C TRP A 180 15.32 -15.97 -19.64
N LEU A 181 16.07 -15.48 -18.65
CA LEU A 181 17.25 -16.19 -18.12
C LEU A 181 16.90 -17.20 -17.02
N GLY A 182 15.78 -17.04 -16.31
CA GLY A 182 15.40 -17.93 -15.21
C GLY A 182 16.36 -17.86 -14.00
N TRP A 183 17.16 -16.80 -13.89
CA TRP A 183 18.17 -16.66 -12.83
C TRP A 183 17.53 -16.24 -11.51
N LEU A 184 16.65 -15.24 -11.54
CA LEU A 184 16.06 -14.65 -10.34
C LEU A 184 14.55 -14.92 -10.28
N ASN A 185 13.97 -14.89 -9.09
CA ASN A 185 12.51 -14.92 -8.95
C ASN A 185 11.93 -13.51 -9.17
N GLY A 186 10.91 -13.41 -10.02
CA GLY A 186 10.28 -12.14 -10.38
C GLY A 186 9.42 -11.51 -9.28
N SER A 187 9.26 -12.16 -8.13
CA SER A 187 8.45 -11.67 -7.01
C SER A 187 9.08 -12.04 -5.66
N ALA A 188 9.18 -11.04 -4.78
CA ALA A 188 9.57 -11.23 -3.38
C ALA A 188 8.39 -11.68 -2.49
N ALA A 189 7.19 -11.91 -3.04
CA ALA A 189 6.01 -12.26 -2.25
C ALA A 189 6.20 -13.55 -1.42
N THR A 190 7.01 -14.49 -1.91
CA THR A 190 7.35 -15.73 -1.21
C THR A 190 8.49 -15.58 -0.20
N ALA A 191 9.20 -14.45 -0.15
CA ALA A 191 10.34 -14.26 0.75
C ALA A 191 9.91 -14.20 2.23
N LEU A 192 8.68 -13.77 2.51
CA LEU A 192 8.15 -13.75 3.89
C LEU A 192 7.69 -15.13 4.37
N THR A 193 7.25 -16.00 3.46
CA THR A 193 6.72 -17.33 3.80
C THR A 193 7.76 -18.43 3.71
N ARG A 194 8.74 -18.31 2.80
CA ARG A 194 9.80 -19.30 2.57
C ARG A 194 11.20 -18.83 3.03
N GLY A 195 11.29 -17.63 3.60
CA GLY A 195 12.55 -17.01 4.01
C GLY A 195 13.19 -16.15 2.92
N ILE A 196 14.02 -15.21 3.36
CA ILE A 196 14.79 -14.34 2.47
C ILE A 196 15.90 -15.17 1.84
N SER A 197 15.90 -15.23 0.52
CA SER A 197 17.00 -15.79 -0.26
C SER A 197 17.44 -14.75 -1.27
N PHE A 198 18.72 -14.78 -1.63
CA PHE A 198 19.30 -13.93 -2.66
C PHE A 198 18.43 -13.93 -3.92
N TRP A 199 18.01 -15.11 -4.37
CA TRP A 199 17.23 -15.28 -5.60
C TRP A 199 15.84 -14.62 -5.57
N ASN A 200 15.23 -14.45 -4.40
CA ASN A 200 13.90 -13.87 -4.24
C ASN A 200 13.91 -12.36 -4.02
N PHE A 201 15.03 -11.82 -3.54
CA PHE A 201 15.12 -10.44 -3.05
C PHE A 201 15.96 -9.54 -3.94
N THR A 202 16.95 -10.11 -4.64
CA THR A 202 17.88 -9.34 -5.48
C THR A 202 17.17 -8.54 -6.57
N LEU A 203 16.17 -9.10 -7.23
CA LEU A 203 15.46 -8.40 -8.33
C LEU A 203 14.70 -7.15 -7.86
N PRO A 204 13.82 -7.23 -6.84
CA PRO A 204 13.18 -6.02 -6.30
C PRO A 204 14.18 -5.04 -5.67
N VAL A 205 15.23 -5.53 -4.99
CA VAL A 205 16.27 -4.65 -4.42
C VAL A 205 17.00 -3.88 -5.51
N MET A 206 17.45 -4.54 -6.59
CA MET A 206 18.12 -3.88 -7.72
C MET A 206 17.20 -2.87 -8.41
N THR A 207 15.91 -3.22 -8.56
CA THR A 207 14.91 -2.35 -9.20
C THR A 207 14.77 -1.02 -8.45
N MET A 208 14.68 -1.06 -7.12
CA MET A 208 14.56 0.16 -6.31
C MET A 208 15.91 0.88 -6.16
N ALA A 209 17.00 0.13 -5.98
CA ALA A 209 18.31 0.71 -5.74
C ALA A 209 18.84 1.47 -6.97
N ILE A 210 18.60 1.00 -8.19
CA ILE A 210 19.18 1.62 -9.40
C ILE A 210 18.70 3.06 -9.60
N TYR A 211 17.42 3.32 -9.34
CA TYR A 211 16.83 4.66 -9.41
C TYR A 211 17.43 5.56 -8.33
N GLY A 212 17.43 5.10 -7.08
CA GLY A 212 17.96 5.86 -5.96
C GLY A 212 19.46 6.12 -6.06
N ILE A 213 20.24 5.19 -6.62
CA ILE A 213 21.68 5.36 -6.83
C ILE A 213 21.96 6.55 -7.74
N GLY A 214 21.29 6.63 -8.91
CA GLY A 214 21.51 7.72 -9.85
C GLY A 214 21.14 9.09 -9.30
N TYR A 215 20.05 9.14 -8.52
CA TYR A 215 19.60 10.37 -7.89
C TYR A 215 20.55 10.84 -6.78
N ILE A 216 20.89 9.95 -5.85
CA ILE A 216 21.73 10.28 -4.69
C ILE A 216 23.16 10.58 -5.13
N ALA A 217 23.73 9.80 -6.06
CA ALA A 217 25.09 10.01 -6.55
C ALA A 217 25.32 11.39 -7.19
N ARG A 218 24.25 12.07 -7.63
CA ARG A 218 24.33 13.43 -8.19
C ARG A 218 24.16 14.53 -7.15
N MET A 219 23.75 14.18 -5.93
CA MET A 219 23.62 15.10 -4.80
C MET A 219 24.85 15.09 -3.88
N THR A 220 25.61 14.00 -3.91
CA THR A 220 26.84 13.75 -3.14
C THR A 220 28.08 14.02 -3.97
#